data_AF-W2TIP7-F1
#
_entry.id   AF-W2TIP7-F1
#
_cell.length_a   1.000
_cell.length_b   1.000
_cell.length_c   1.000
_cell.angle_alpha   90.00
_cell.angle_beta   90.00
_cell.angle_gamma   90.00
#
_symmetry.space_group_name_H-M   'P 1'
#
loop_
_entity.id
_entity.type
_entity.pdbx_description
1 polymer ?
#
loop_
_entity_poly.entity_id
_entity_poly.type
_entity_poly.pdbx_seq_one_letter_code
_entity_poly.pdbx_strand_id
1 'polypeptide(L)'
;MKAIAESQEVVVARAIEMKHNPALISSLAAHTASLFAKAGEQLTTFKDEVFGRWKRYLQLKQHFYLAYGYAFLGEALLKEDKCGEAVRACKEGVAEFEIAKDFASKYSTATGPGTRIKPEEHLFFRRIKPLLLRHLEKAERENGFIYHQQVPDECPKLESDPNYGVAKPEPFEYPTPAEIWTPAVYASFNLSKVSMPDFSKIFKGKKELKVVDEEKIYQTEKDPNNFSGCVIS
;
A
#
# COMPACT_ATOMS: atom_id res chain seq x y z
N MET A 1 4.72 -9.82 -2.21
CA MET A 1 4.11 -9.14 -1.05
C MET A 1 3.43 -7.83 -1.39
N LYS A 2 4.01 -6.97 -2.25
CA LYS A 2 3.37 -5.71 -2.70
C LYS A 2 1.90 -5.86 -3.15
N ALA A 3 1.60 -6.78 -4.07
CA ALA A 3 0.24 -6.97 -4.58
C ALA A 3 -0.78 -7.35 -3.49
N ILE A 4 -0.36 -8.13 -2.49
CA ILE A 4 -1.20 -8.49 -1.34
C ILE A 4 -1.44 -7.24 -0.47
N ALA A 5 -0.40 -6.45 -0.20
CA ALA A 5 -0.52 -5.21 0.56
C ALA A 5 -1.48 -4.22 -0.13
N GLU A 6 -1.35 -4.03 -1.45
CA GLU A 6 -2.22 -3.17 -2.25
C GLU A 6 -3.66 -3.68 -2.30
N SER A 7 -3.86 -5.00 -2.36
CA SER A 7 -5.20 -5.60 -2.24
C SER A 7 -5.80 -5.35 -0.85
N GLN A 8 -4.97 -5.43 0.20
CA GLN A 8 -5.38 -5.17 1.58
C GLN A 8 -5.83 -3.72 1.79
N GLU A 9 -5.24 -2.75 1.06
CA GLU A 9 -5.70 -1.35 1.08
C GLU A 9 -7.17 -1.21 0.70
N VAL A 10 -7.60 -1.94 -0.32
CA VAL A 10 -8.99 -1.97 -0.79
C VAL A 10 -9.90 -2.56 0.28
N VAL A 11 -9.44 -3.59 0.97
CA VAL A 11 -10.19 -4.19 2.09
C VAL A 11 -10.33 -3.20 3.26
N VAL A 12 -9.26 -2.49 3.63
CA VAL A 12 -9.33 -1.44 4.66
C VAL A 12 -10.32 -0.34 4.26
N ALA A 13 -10.22 0.17 3.03
CA ALA A 13 -11.13 1.19 2.52
C ALA A 13 -12.60 0.72 2.55
N ARG A 14 -12.85 -0.53 2.15
CA ARG A 14 -14.19 -1.12 2.19
C ARG A 14 -14.70 -1.31 3.62
N ALA A 15 -13.82 -1.71 4.54
CA ALA A 15 -14.19 -1.89 5.94
C ALA A 15 -14.62 -0.57 6.61
N ILE A 16 -13.93 0.53 6.26
CA ILE A 16 -14.30 1.88 6.68
C ILE A 16 -15.64 2.29 6.07
N GLU A 17 -15.82 2.08 4.77
CA GLU A 17 -17.06 2.40 4.05
C GLU A 17 -18.28 1.67 4.63
N MET A 18 -18.11 0.38 4.95
CA MET A 18 -19.15 -0.47 5.56
C MET A 18 -19.31 -0.25 7.06
N LYS A 19 -18.57 0.70 7.66
CA LYS A 19 -18.63 1.04 9.08
C LYS A 19 -18.45 -0.18 10.00
N HIS A 20 -17.49 -1.05 9.67
CA HIS A 20 -17.14 -2.19 10.53
C HIS A 20 -16.61 -1.73 11.89
N ASN A 21 -16.48 -2.68 12.82
CA ASN A 21 -15.93 -2.43 14.16
C ASN A 21 -14.55 -1.73 14.05
N PRO A 22 -14.31 -0.60 14.73
CA PRO A 22 -13.02 0.09 14.72
C PRO A 22 -11.84 -0.79 15.12
N ALA A 23 -12.00 -1.74 16.04
CA ALA A 23 -10.95 -2.68 16.41
C ALA A 23 -10.53 -3.57 15.22
N LEU A 24 -11.50 -3.98 14.39
CA LEU A 24 -11.23 -4.72 13.15
C LEU A 24 -10.54 -3.83 12.12
N ILE A 25 -11.00 -2.58 11.93
CA ILE A 25 -10.38 -1.65 10.98
C ILE A 25 -8.93 -1.34 11.41
N SER A 26 -8.71 -1.14 12.72
CA SER A 26 -7.38 -0.93 13.30
C SER A 26 -6.46 -2.11 13.00
N SER A 27 -6.90 -3.34 13.26
CA SER A 27 -6.07 -4.53 13.00
C SER A 27 -5.81 -4.78 11.53
N LEU A 28 -6.79 -4.53 10.65
CA LEU A 28 -6.61 -4.58 9.20
C LEU A 28 -5.57 -3.55 8.73
N ALA A 29 -5.61 -2.31 9.25
CA ALA A 29 -4.66 -1.27 8.90
C ALA A 29 -3.25 -1.59 9.42
N ALA A 30 -3.12 -2.07 10.67
CA ALA A 30 -1.85 -2.52 11.23
C ALA A 30 -1.25 -3.71 10.45
N HIS A 31 -2.10 -4.66 10.04
CA HIS A 31 -1.69 -5.77 9.17
C HIS A 31 -1.18 -5.25 7.82
N THR A 32 -1.90 -4.31 7.21
CA THR A 32 -1.50 -3.66 5.94
C THR A 32 -0.14 -2.98 6.08
N ALA A 33 0.08 -2.23 7.15
CA ALA A 33 1.37 -1.61 7.44
C ALA A 33 2.48 -2.67 7.57
N SER A 34 2.21 -3.79 8.23
CA SER A 34 3.17 -4.90 8.36
C SER A 34 3.53 -5.53 7.00
N LEU A 35 2.57 -5.65 6.08
CA LEU A 35 2.83 -6.16 4.72
C LEU A 35 3.72 -5.22 3.93
N PHE A 36 3.50 -3.90 4.04
CA PHE A 36 4.37 -2.90 3.42
C PHE A 36 5.77 -2.88 4.05
N ALA A 37 5.88 -2.99 5.37
CA ALA A 37 7.14 -3.07 6.09
C ALA A 37 7.97 -4.28 5.62
N LYS A 38 7.35 -5.48 5.60
CA LYS A 38 8.01 -6.71 5.13
C LYS A 38 8.40 -6.63 3.66
N ALA A 39 7.57 -6.02 2.81
CA ALA A 39 7.92 -5.79 1.41
C ALA A 39 9.12 -4.83 1.28
N GLY A 40 9.21 -3.81 2.14
CA GLY A 40 10.34 -2.88 2.18
C GLY A 40 11.63 -3.55 2.65
N GLU A 41 11.54 -4.41 3.66
CA GLU A 41 12.66 -5.20 4.18
C GLU A 41 13.28 -6.08 3.10
N GLN A 42 12.45 -6.71 2.25
CA GLN A 42 12.91 -7.51 1.11
C GLN A 42 13.72 -6.69 0.10
N LEU A 43 13.54 -5.37 0.03
CA LEU A 43 14.28 -4.51 -0.89
C LEU A 43 15.59 -3.98 -0.29
N THR A 44 15.83 -4.12 1.02
CA THR A 44 16.97 -3.49 1.71
C THR A 44 18.33 -3.91 1.14
N THR A 45 18.45 -5.17 0.69
CA THR A 45 19.67 -5.75 0.12
C THR A 45 19.97 -5.25 -1.31
N PHE A 46 19.01 -4.61 -1.97
CA PHE A 46 19.16 -4.13 -3.33
C PHE A 46 19.65 -2.68 -3.41
N LYS A 47 20.36 -2.37 -4.50
CA LYS A 47 20.96 -1.05 -4.77
C LYS A 47 19.89 0.05 -4.76
N ASP A 48 20.16 1.11 -4.01
CA ASP A 48 19.24 2.23 -3.85
C ASP A 48 19.03 3.02 -5.14
N GLU A 49 20.01 3.04 -6.05
CA GLU A 49 19.90 3.71 -7.35
C GLU A 49 18.72 3.20 -8.19
N VAL A 50 18.42 1.90 -8.06
CA VAL A 50 17.33 1.25 -8.80
C VAL A 50 16.07 1.14 -7.94
N PHE A 51 16.22 0.81 -6.65
CA PHE A 51 15.08 0.49 -5.79
C PHE A 51 14.69 1.60 -4.82
N GLY A 52 15.42 2.71 -4.77
CA GLY A 52 15.25 3.79 -3.80
C GLY A 52 13.83 4.35 -3.81
N ARG A 53 13.30 4.69 -4.99
CA ARG A 53 11.91 5.14 -5.13
C ARG A 53 10.91 4.09 -4.62
N TRP A 54 11.10 2.82 -4.94
CA TRP A 54 10.19 1.77 -4.48
C TRP A 54 10.27 1.58 -2.95
N LYS A 55 11.46 1.65 -2.35
CA LYS A 55 11.63 1.64 -0.90
C LYS A 55 10.88 2.81 -0.23
N ARG A 56 11.02 4.03 -0.76
CA ARG A 56 10.30 5.21 -0.23
C ARG A 56 8.79 5.06 -0.33
N TYR A 57 8.28 4.47 -1.41
CA TYR A 57 6.85 4.15 -1.54
C TYR A 57 6.37 3.19 -0.45
N LEU A 58 7.12 2.11 -0.21
CA LEU A 58 6.73 1.12 0.80
C LEU A 58 6.79 1.70 2.22
N GLN A 59 7.80 2.53 2.52
CA GLN A 59 7.92 3.26 3.79
C GLN A 59 6.77 4.25 3.97
N LEU A 60 6.45 5.04 2.95
CA LEU A 60 5.29 5.93 2.94
C LEU A 60 4.02 5.15 3.29
N LYS A 61 3.74 4.06 2.55
CA LYS A 61 2.52 3.28 2.74
C LYS A 61 2.47 2.62 4.12
N GLN A 62 3.60 2.11 4.64
CA GLN A 62 3.69 1.59 5.99
C GLN A 62 3.21 2.62 7.03
N HIS A 63 3.84 3.79 7.08
CA HIS A 63 3.51 4.84 8.05
C HIS A 63 2.09 5.40 7.84
N PHE A 64 1.65 5.48 6.58
CA PHE A 64 0.29 5.89 6.23
C PHE A 64 -0.77 4.95 6.83
N TYR A 65 -0.54 3.63 6.79
CA TYR A 65 -1.47 2.66 7.39
C TYR A 65 -1.31 2.50 8.90
N LEU A 66 -0.13 2.80 9.48
CA LEU A 66 0.01 2.94 10.94
C LEU A 66 -0.84 4.10 11.46
N ALA A 67 -0.86 5.24 10.75
CA ALA A 67 -1.71 6.36 11.09
C ALA A 67 -3.21 5.98 11.13
N TYR A 68 -3.67 5.23 10.12
CA TYR A 68 -5.01 4.65 10.11
C TYR A 68 -5.26 3.70 11.28
N GLY A 69 -4.32 2.78 11.54
CA GLY A 69 -4.40 1.84 12.64
C GLY A 69 -4.64 2.54 13.98
N TYR A 70 -3.81 3.52 14.29
CA TYR A 70 -3.90 4.27 15.55
C TYR A 70 -5.17 5.10 15.68
N ALA A 71 -5.69 5.70 14.59
CA ALA A 71 -6.93 6.45 14.64
C ALA A 71 -8.15 5.57 14.98
N PHE A 72 -8.21 4.38 14.37
CA PHE A 72 -9.29 3.43 14.64
C PHE A 72 -9.08 2.66 15.96
N LEU A 73 -7.83 2.49 16.41
CA LEU A 73 -7.53 2.02 17.77
C LEU A 73 -8.04 3.03 18.81
N GLY A 74 -7.80 4.32 18.59
CA GLY A 74 -8.33 5.38 19.45
C GLY A 74 -9.86 5.37 19.52
N GLU A 75 -10.55 5.15 18.39
CA GLU A 75 -12.01 4.98 18.41
C GLU A 75 -12.46 3.72 19.17
N ALA A 76 -11.73 2.60 19.04
CA ALA A 76 -12.05 1.36 19.76
C ALA A 76 -11.88 1.54 21.28
N LEU A 77 -10.75 2.10 21.72
CA LEU A 77 -10.46 2.36 23.13
C LEU A 77 -11.46 3.33 23.75
N LEU A 78 -11.91 4.33 22.98
CA LEU A 78 -12.94 5.27 23.43
C LEU A 78 -14.28 4.57 23.68
N LYS A 79 -14.63 3.55 22.89
CA LYS A 79 -15.84 2.72 23.12
C LYS A 79 -15.72 1.81 24.34
N GLU A 80 -14.50 1.57 24.82
CA GLU A 80 -14.20 0.81 26.04
C GLU A 80 -14.00 1.71 27.27
N ASP A 81 -14.37 2.99 27.17
CA ASP A 81 -14.17 4.00 28.22
C ASP A 81 -12.69 4.23 28.61
N LYS A 82 -11.73 3.81 27.77
CA LYS A 82 -10.27 4.02 27.97
C LYS A 82 -9.80 5.28 27.25
N CYS A 83 -10.38 6.41 27.63
CA CYS A 83 -10.18 7.69 26.96
C CYS A 83 -8.73 8.21 27.03
N GLY A 84 -8.01 7.97 28.12
CA GLY A 84 -6.59 8.35 28.24
C GLY A 84 -5.70 7.65 27.21
N GLU A 85 -5.87 6.34 27.07
CA GLU A 85 -5.21 5.52 26.04
C GLU A 85 -5.65 5.92 24.62
N ALA A 86 -6.94 6.22 24.43
CA ALA A 86 -7.48 6.67 23.15
C ALA A 86 -6.82 7.97 22.67
N VAL A 87 -6.64 8.96 23.56
CA VAL A 87 -5.92 10.20 23.25
C VAL A 87 -4.48 9.90 22.86
N ARG A 88 -3.79 9.04 23.62
CA ARG A 88 -2.40 8.67 23.32
C ARG A 88 -2.26 7.97 21.96
N ALA A 89 -3.17 7.05 21.64
CA ALA A 89 -3.23 6.38 20.34
C ALA A 89 -3.46 7.38 19.20
N CYS A 90 -4.46 8.25 19.31
CA CYS A 90 -4.75 9.26 18.27
C CYS A 90 -3.57 10.22 18.03
N LYS A 91 -2.83 10.61 19.09
CA LYS A 91 -1.61 11.41 18.97
C LYS A 91 -0.51 10.68 18.20
N GLU A 92 -0.33 9.38 18.45
CA GLU A 92 0.60 8.56 17.67
C GLU A 92 0.20 8.49 16.20
N GLY A 93 -1.10 8.34 15.91
CA GLY A 93 -1.60 8.33 14.54
C GLY A 93 -1.29 9.62 13.77
N VAL A 94 -1.36 10.77 14.42
CA VAL A 94 -0.95 12.06 13.82
C VAL A 94 0.56 12.12 13.62
N ALA A 95 1.36 11.63 14.56
CA ALA A 95 2.82 11.59 14.43
C ALA A 95 3.27 10.70 13.26
N GLU A 96 2.68 9.50 13.14
CA GLU A 96 2.91 8.56 12.04
C GLU A 96 2.56 9.18 10.67
N PHE A 97 1.51 10.00 10.61
CA PHE A 97 1.16 10.71 9.39
C PHE A 97 2.19 11.76 8.98
N GLU A 98 2.79 12.49 9.93
CA GLU A 98 3.86 13.43 9.62
C GLU A 98 5.12 12.69 9.11
N ILE A 99 5.41 11.49 9.63
CA ILE A 99 6.46 10.61 9.08
C ILE A 99 6.10 10.17 7.66
N ALA A 100 4.85 9.77 7.41
CA ALA A 100 4.38 9.40 6.08
C ALA A 100 4.50 10.55 5.06
N LYS A 101 4.27 11.79 5.51
CA LYS A 101 4.43 13.02 4.72
C LYS A 101 5.89 13.27 4.37
N ASP A 102 6.81 13.14 5.31
CA ASP A 102 8.24 13.21 5.02
C ASP A 102 8.67 12.15 3.97
N PHE A 103 8.16 10.92 4.09
CA PHE A 103 8.39 9.89 3.05
C PHE A 103 7.72 10.20 1.71
N ALA A 104 6.59 10.90 1.67
CA ALA A 104 5.96 11.37 0.44
C ALA A 104 6.84 12.38 -0.29
N SER A 105 7.40 13.34 0.43
CA SER A 105 8.40 14.28 -0.10
C SER A 105 9.65 13.56 -0.61
N LYS A 106 10.22 12.62 0.18
CA LYS A 106 11.38 11.80 -0.22
C LYS A 106 11.09 10.92 -1.44
N TYR A 107 9.87 10.38 -1.55
CA TYR A 107 9.45 9.58 -2.70
C TYR A 107 9.44 10.40 -3.99
N SER A 108 8.94 11.65 -3.92
CA SER A 108 8.83 12.53 -5.10
C SER A 108 10.18 12.88 -5.73
N THR A 109 11.25 12.86 -4.93
CA THR A 109 12.62 13.19 -5.33
C THR A 109 13.53 11.97 -5.50
N ALA A 110 13.08 10.78 -5.09
CA ALA A 110 13.88 9.56 -5.14
C ALA A 110 14.20 9.10 -6.57
N THR A 111 15.41 8.56 -6.73
CA THR A 111 15.87 7.86 -7.93
C THR A 111 15.25 6.48 -8.04
N GLY A 112 15.01 6.04 -9.27
CA GLY A 112 14.41 4.74 -9.56
C GLY A 112 13.39 4.81 -10.71
N PRO A 113 12.92 3.64 -11.17
CA PRO A 113 11.99 3.53 -12.28
C PRO A 113 10.61 4.11 -11.94
N GLY A 114 9.87 4.47 -12.99
CA GLY A 114 8.50 5.00 -12.91
C GLY A 114 8.41 6.52 -13.08
N THR A 115 7.18 7.03 -13.04
CA THR A 115 6.89 8.45 -13.15
C THR A 115 7.15 9.18 -11.82
N ARG A 116 7.53 10.46 -11.92
CA ARG A 116 7.61 11.33 -10.74
C ARG A 116 6.20 11.75 -10.37
N ILE A 117 5.76 11.34 -9.19
CA ILE A 117 4.43 11.60 -8.64
C ILE A 117 4.60 12.29 -7.29
N LYS A 118 3.66 13.14 -6.92
CA LYS A 118 3.57 13.78 -5.60
C LYS A 118 2.38 13.19 -4.84
N PRO A 119 2.60 12.18 -3.98
CA PRO A 119 1.50 11.53 -3.26
C PRO A 119 0.69 12.48 -2.39
N GLU A 120 1.30 13.57 -1.91
CA GLU A 120 0.65 14.59 -1.06
C GLU A 120 -0.52 15.31 -1.77
N GLU A 121 -0.46 15.43 -3.10
CA GLU A 121 -1.51 16.08 -3.89
C GLU A 121 -2.69 15.11 -4.13
N HIS A 122 -2.49 13.81 -3.92
CA HIS A 122 -3.52 12.81 -4.18
C HIS A 122 -4.61 12.81 -3.09
N LEU A 123 -5.84 12.49 -3.50
CA LEU A 123 -7.01 12.53 -2.65
C LEU A 123 -6.89 11.66 -1.38
N PHE A 124 -6.32 10.46 -1.50
CA PHE A 124 -6.15 9.55 -0.35
C PHE A 124 -5.29 10.19 0.75
N PHE A 125 -4.26 10.94 0.37
CA PHE A 125 -3.35 11.63 1.29
C PHE A 125 -3.98 12.90 1.87
N ARG A 126 -4.75 13.64 1.08
CA ARG A 126 -5.49 14.83 1.55
C ARG A 126 -6.62 14.47 2.53
N ARG A 127 -7.26 13.31 2.37
CA ARG A 127 -8.42 12.88 3.19
C ARG A 127 -8.06 12.29 4.55
N ILE A 128 -6.89 11.69 4.72
CA ILE A 128 -6.54 11.07 6.00
C ILE A 128 -6.36 12.13 7.10
N LYS A 129 -5.75 13.28 6.81
CA LYS A 129 -5.45 14.29 7.83
C LYS A 129 -6.71 14.79 8.58
N PRO A 130 -7.79 15.21 7.88
CA PRO A 130 -9.05 15.54 8.56
C PRO A 130 -9.63 14.39 9.38
N LEU A 131 -9.49 13.14 8.92
CA LEU A 131 -9.93 11.97 9.67
C LEU A 131 -9.16 11.86 10.99
N LEU A 132 -7.82 11.86 10.94
CA LEU A 132 -6.98 11.73 12.14
C LEU A 132 -7.29 12.82 13.17
N LEU A 133 -7.40 14.08 12.72
CA LEU A 133 -7.72 15.20 13.60
C LEU A 133 -9.11 15.06 14.22
N ARG A 134 -10.11 14.59 13.46
CA ARG A 134 -11.46 14.35 14.00
C ARG A 134 -11.44 13.27 15.11
N HIS A 135 -10.68 12.21 14.95
CA HIS A 135 -10.53 11.16 15.96
C HIS A 135 -9.81 11.70 17.21
N LEU A 136 -8.74 12.48 17.04
CA LEU A 136 -8.00 13.10 18.15
C LEU A 136 -8.87 14.09 18.92
N GLU A 137 -9.49 15.06 18.22
CA GLU A 137 -10.35 16.07 18.84
C GLU A 137 -11.51 15.44 19.61
N LYS A 138 -12.07 14.34 19.09
CA LYS A 138 -13.13 13.59 19.80
C LYS A 138 -12.60 12.98 21.10
N ALA A 139 -11.48 12.28 21.05
CA ALA A 139 -10.89 11.66 22.23
C ALA A 139 -10.45 12.71 23.27
N GLU A 140 -9.87 13.84 22.85
CA GLU A 140 -9.47 14.92 23.74
C GLU A 140 -10.67 15.61 24.38
N ARG A 141 -11.75 15.82 23.62
CA ARG A 141 -13.01 16.38 24.12
C ARG A 141 -13.64 15.46 25.16
N GLU A 142 -13.81 14.18 24.85
CA GLU A 142 -14.39 13.22 25.79
C GLU A 142 -13.53 13.10 27.06
N ASN A 143 -12.21 13.08 26.94
CA ASN A 143 -11.34 13.04 28.10
C ASN A 143 -11.41 14.34 28.92
N GLY A 144 -11.48 15.49 28.24
CA GLY A 144 -11.47 16.80 28.87
C GLY A 144 -12.79 17.17 29.57
N PHE A 145 -13.92 16.60 29.14
CA PHE A 145 -15.24 16.92 29.70
C PHE A 145 -15.87 15.80 30.54
N ILE A 146 -15.50 14.54 30.31
CA ILE A 146 -16.20 13.38 30.91
C ILE A 146 -15.24 12.56 31.77
N TYR A 147 -14.16 12.04 31.18
CA TYR A 147 -13.37 10.98 31.83
C TYR A 147 -12.23 11.48 32.71
N HIS A 148 -11.58 12.59 32.34
CA HIS A 148 -10.40 13.15 33.02
C HIS A 148 -9.30 12.12 33.32
N GLN A 149 -9.16 11.10 32.46
CA GLN A 149 -8.16 10.06 32.62
C GLN A 149 -6.77 10.61 32.29
N GLN A 150 -5.77 10.12 33.01
CA GLN A 150 -4.38 10.40 32.69
C GLN A 150 -4.04 9.79 31.31
N VAL A 151 -3.44 10.61 30.45
CA VAL A 151 -2.92 10.14 29.17
C VAL A 151 -1.62 9.37 29.43
N PRO A 152 -1.53 8.08 29.08
CA PRO A 152 -0.30 7.30 29.28
C PRO A 152 0.85 7.83 28.42
N ASP A 153 2.08 7.70 28.91
CA ASP A 153 3.28 8.04 28.13
C ASP A 153 3.54 7.00 27.03
N GLU A 154 3.37 5.72 27.36
CA GLU A 154 3.54 4.61 26.41
C GLU A 154 2.34 4.49 25.47
N CYS A 155 2.61 4.34 24.18
CA CYS A 155 1.55 4.15 23.19
C CYS A 155 0.97 2.74 23.29
N PRO A 156 -0.36 2.56 23.28
CA PRO A 156 -0.96 1.24 23.17
C PRO A 156 -0.51 0.55 21.88
N LYS A 157 -0.25 -0.76 21.97
CA LYS A 157 0.27 -1.56 20.85
C LYS A 157 -0.84 -1.87 19.86
N LEU A 158 -0.53 -1.79 18.57
CA LEU A 158 -1.43 -2.24 17.50
C LEU A 158 -1.44 -3.76 17.40
N GLU A 159 -2.64 -4.35 17.35
CA GLU A 159 -2.84 -5.75 16.98
C GLU A 159 -2.73 -5.88 15.46
N SER A 160 -1.83 -6.75 14.96
CA SER A 160 -1.57 -6.92 13.52
C SER A 160 -2.08 -8.24 12.94
N ASP A 161 -2.90 -8.96 13.71
CA ASP A 161 -3.49 -10.25 13.33
C ASP A 161 -5.03 -10.15 13.28
N PRO A 162 -5.60 -9.62 12.18
CA PRO A 162 -7.03 -9.46 12.03
C PRO A 162 -7.72 -10.81 11.79
N ASN A 163 -8.77 -11.08 12.56
CA ASN A 163 -9.54 -12.33 12.46
C ASN A 163 -10.29 -12.52 11.12
N TYR A 164 -10.53 -11.44 10.36
CA TYR A 164 -11.29 -11.44 9.11
C TYR A 164 -10.70 -10.43 8.12
N GLY A 165 -10.98 -10.61 6.82
CA GLY A 165 -10.64 -9.62 5.79
C GLY A 165 -9.17 -9.61 5.33
N VAL A 166 -8.42 -10.69 5.56
CA VAL A 166 -7.03 -10.80 5.08
C VAL A 166 -7.01 -11.20 3.60
N ALA A 167 -6.40 -10.36 2.77
CA ALA A 167 -6.16 -10.64 1.37
C ALA A 167 -5.20 -11.83 1.20
N LYS A 168 -5.54 -12.77 0.31
CA LYS A 168 -4.72 -13.96 0.03
C LYS A 168 -4.37 -14.01 -1.45
N PRO A 169 -3.18 -14.52 -1.81
CA PRO A 169 -2.84 -14.75 -3.20
C PRO A 169 -3.76 -15.84 -3.77
N GLU A 170 -4.35 -15.57 -4.93
CA GLU A 170 -5.08 -16.57 -5.69
C GLU A 170 -4.07 -17.52 -6.37
N PRO A 171 -4.23 -18.85 -6.23
CA PRO A 171 -3.41 -19.80 -6.95
C PRO A 171 -3.55 -19.59 -8.45
N PHE A 172 -2.42 -19.44 -9.14
CA PHE A 172 -2.38 -19.38 -10.59
C PHE A 172 -2.01 -20.75 -11.16
N GLU A 173 -2.87 -21.27 -12.05
CA GLU A 173 -2.61 -22.49 -12.79
C GLU A 173 -2.38 -22.16 -14.27
N TYR A 174 -1.30 -22.71 -14.83
CA TYR A 174 -1.08 -22.59 -16.27
C TYR A 174 -2.15 -23.37 -17.03
N PRO A 175 -2.59 -22.87 -18.20
CA PRO A 175 -3.48 -23.65 -19.06
C PRO A 175 -2.78 -24.95 -19.47
N THR A 176 -3.57 -25.99 -19.72
CA THR A 176 -3.05 -27.23 -20.32
C THR A 176 -2.33 -26.90 -21.63
N PRO A 177 -1.18 -27.53 -21.91
CA PRO A 177 -0.49 -27.35 -23.19
C PRO A 177 -1.44 -27.56 -24.37
N ALA A 178 -1.33 -26.72 -25.39
CA ALA A 178 -2.17 -26.84 -26.57
C ALA A 178 -1.99 -28.21 -27.24
N GLU A 179 -3.09 -28.83 -27.68
CA GLU A 179 -3.12 -30.20 -28.23
C GLU A 179 -2.18 -30.39 -29.45
N ILE A 180 -1.84 -29.32 -30.14
CA ILE A 180 -0.89 -29.31 -31.25
C ILE A 180 0.53 -29.74 -30.83
N TRP A 181 0.87 -29.61 -29.55
CA TRP A 181 2.15 -30.06 -29.00
C TRP A 181 2.14 -31.57 -28.76
N THR A 182 2.26 -32.33 -29.84
CA THR A 182 2.33 -33.80 -29.82
C THR A 182 3.78 -34.30 -29.84
N PRO A 183 4.06 -35.55 -29.41
CA PRO A 183 5.39 -36.14 -29.53
C PRO A 183 5.93 -36.13 -30.97
N ALA A 184 5.06 -36.26 -31.98
CA ALA A 184 5.44 -36.16 -33.39
C ALA A 184 5.92 -34.75 -33.76
N VAL A 185 5.24 -33.71 -33.24
CA VAL A 185 5.66 -32.32 -33.42
C VAL A 185 7.00 -32.08 -32.71
N TYR A 186 7.19 -32.56 -31.48
CA TYR A 186 8.49 -32.49 -30.79
C TYR A 186 9.61 -33.19 -31.58
N ALA A 187 9.36 -34.38 -32.13
CA ALA A 187 10.33 -35.12 -32.94
C ALA A 187 10.68 -34.43 -34.28
N SER A 188 9.80 -33.55 -34.77
CA SER A 188 10.05 -32.77 -35.99
C SER A 188 11.04 -31.62 -35.79
N PHE A 189 11.27 -31.19 -34.54
CA PHE A 189 12.31 -30.20 -34.21
C PHE A 189 13.70 -30.82 -34.36
N ASN A 190 14.25 -30.76 -35.57
CA ASN A 190 15.57 -31.30 -35.87
C ASN A 190 16.67 -30.27 -35.57
N LEU A 191 17.27 -30.38 -34.38
CA LEU A 191 18.38 -29.52 -33.93
C LEU A 191 19.65 -29.64 -34.78
N SER A 192 19.85 -30.73 -35.52
CA SER A 192 21.01 -30.89 -36.42
C SER A 192 20.94 -30.02 -37.69
N LYS A 193 19.75 -29.52 -38.03
CA LYS A 193 19.54 -28.57 -39.13
C LYS A 193 19.60 -27.11 -38.66
N VAL A 194 19.78 -26.89 -37.36
CA VAL A 194 19.86 -25.56 -36.77
C VAL A 194 21.32 -25.12 -36.80
N SER A 195 21.68 -24.31 -37.80
CA SER A 195 22.82 -23.41 -37.63
C SER A 195 22.39 -22.38 -36.59
N MET A 196 23.08 -22.33 -35.45
CA MET A 196 22.99 -21.15 -34.59
C MET A 196 23.23 -19.91 -35.47
N PRO A 197 22.31 -18.93 -35.48
CA PRO A 197 22.59 -17.67 -36.13
C PRO A 197 23.89 -17.13 -35.54
N ASP A 198 24.79 -16.65 -36.39
CA ASP A 198 26.02 -16.02 -35.92
C ASP A 198 25.69 -14.71 -35.21
N PHE A 199 25.51 -14.78 -33.88
CA PHE A 199 25.20 -13.63 -33.03
C PHE A 199 26.38 -12.65 -32.91
N SER A 200 27.56 -12.95 -33.48
CA SER A 200 28.63 -11.96 -33.61
C SER A 200 28.26 -10.85 -34.60
N LYS A 201 27.35 -11.15 -35.53
CA LYS A 201 26.66 -10.15 -36.37
C LYS A 201 25.33 -9.79 -35.74
N ILE A 202 25.37 -9.08 -34.61
CA ILE A 202 24.18 -8.40 -34.09
C ILE A 202 23.68 -7.48 -35.21
N PHE A 203 22.63 -7.90 -35.91
CA PHE A 203 21.91 -7.04 -36.82
C PHE A 203 21.25 -6.00 -35.93
N LYS A 204 21.95 -4.87 -35.70
CA LYS A 204 21.34 -3.67 -35.14
C LYS A 204 20.16 -3.36 -36.06
N GLY A 205 18.95 -3.74 -35.65
CA GLY A 205 17.75 -3.43 -36.39
C GLY A 205 17.80 -1.93 -36.71
N LYS A 206 17.73 -1.56 -38.00
CA LYS A 206 17.76 -0.16 -38.43
C LYS A 206 16.60 0.67 -37.87
N LYS A 207 15.64 0.02 -37.21
CA LYS A 207 14.57 0.67 -36.48
C LYS A 207 14.89 0.53 -35.01
N GLU A 208 15.21 1.66 -34.37
CA GLU A 208 14.96 1.79 -32.94
C GLU A 208 13.52 1.31 -32.69
N LEU A 209 13.35 0.33 -31.80
CA LEU A 209 12.03 -0.05 -31.34
C LEU A 209 11.40 1.23 -30.80
N LYS A 210 10.35 1.70 -31.47
CA LYS A 210 9.59 2.85 -30.97
C LYS A 210 9.15 2.48 -29.57
N VAL A 211 9.54 3.31 -28.60
CA VAL A 211 9.00 3.23 -27.25
C VAL A 211 7.49 3.15 -27.40
N VAL A 212 6.87 2.15 -26.78
CA VAL A 212 5.42 2.01 -26.78
C VAL A 212 4.88 3.32 -26.20
N ASP A 213 4.10 4.05 -26.99
CA ASP A 213 3.34 5.19 -26.50
C ASP A 213 2.26 4.61 -25.57
N GLU A 214 2.63 4.43 -24.30
CA GLU A 214 1.66 4.20 -23.24
C GLU A 214 0.71 5.39 -23.22
N GLU A 215 -0.61 5.12 -23.21
CA GLU A 215 -1.59 6.18 -23.04
C GLU A 215 -1.21 6.97 -21.79
N LYS A 216 -1.08 8.30 -21.96
CA LYS A 216 -0.92 9.19 -20.82
C LYS A 216 -2.13 8.96 -19.93
N ILE A 217 -1.90 8.35 -18.77
CA ILE A 217 -2.90 8.27 -17.71
C ILE A 217 -3.14 9.71 -17.28
N TYR A 218 -4.19 10.33 -17.83
CA TYR A 218 -4.64 11.64 -17.40
C TYR A 218 -5.14 11.47 -15.97
N GLN A 219 -4.34 11.95 -15.01
CA GLN A 219 -4.85 12.20 -13.67
C GLN A 219 -5.98 13.22 -13.82
N THR A 220 -7.22 12.78 -13.77
CA THR A 220 -8.34 13.71 -13.67
C THR A 220 -8.25 14.39 -12.31
N GLU A 221 -8.12 15.72 -12.30
CA GLU A 221 -8.20 16.55 -11.09
C GLU A 221 -9.59 16.50 -10.42
N LYS A 222 -10.57 15.88 -11.08
CA LYS A 222 -11.90 15.65 -10.49
C LYS A 222 -11.84 14.54 -9.46
N ASP A 223 -11.88 14.96 -8.20
CA ASP A 223 -11.99 14.08 -7.04
C ASP A 223 -13.26 13.21 -7.13
N PRO A 224 -13.18 11.88 -6.97
CA PRO A 224 -14.34 11.01 -6.84
C PRO A 224 -15.27 11.45 -5.70
N ASN A 225 -16.57 11.47 -5.97
CA ASN A 225 -17.60 11.89 -5.02
C ASN A 225 -17.92 10.85 -3.93
N ASN A 226 -17.20 9.72 -3.90
CA ASN A 226 -17.34 8.69 -2.86
C ASN A 226 -16.35 8.93 -1.72
N PHE A 227 -16.60 8.37 -0.52
CA PHE A 227 -15.74 8.57 0.66
C PHE A 227 -14.37 7.89 0.56
N SER A 228 -14.28 6.80 -0.21
CA SER A 228 -13.06 5.98 -0.36
C SER A 228 -12.05 6.55 -1.36
N GLY A 229 -12.48 7.41 -2.30
CA GLY A 229 -11.63 7.89 -3.40
C GLY A 229 -11.29 6.80 -4.43
N CYS A 230 -11.87 5.61 -4.30
CA CYS A 230 -11.64 4.46 -5.18
C CYS A 230 -12.92 4.22 -5.98
N VAL A 231 -12.86 4.39 -7.31
CA VAL A 231 -13.96 4.05 -8.22
C VAL A 231 -13.62 2.68 -8.80
N ILE A 232 -14.33 1.65 -8.36
CA ILE A 232 -14.29 0.33 -9.01
C ILE A 232 -15.21 0.48 -10.23
N SER A 233 -14.59 0.58 -11.41
CA SER A 233 -15.27 0.49 -12.70
C SER A 233 -15.70 -0.94 -12.99
#